data_AF-A0A1I6VGR2-F1
#
_entry.id   AF-A0A1I6VGR2-F1
#
_cell.length_a   1.000
_cell.length_b   1.000
_cell.length_c   1.000
_cell.angle_alpha   90.00
_cell.angle_beta   90.00
_cell.angle_gamma   90.00
#
_symmetry.space_group_name_H-M   'P 1'
#
loop_
_entity.id
_entity.type
_entity.pdbx_description
1 polymer ?
#
loop_
_entity_poly.entity_id
_entity_poly.type
_entity_poly.pdbx_seq_one_letter_code
_entity_poly.pdbx_strand_id
1 'polypeptide(L)'
;MTYCERHEISYCADCEPDGRLRRAGERHSGAPGDWSRWPAGTIIVHRSRKAHLPGCQHLNDQDVREPVYGWVTDPPAGAWRRISPAGPLRAVEGNTGLSAVSRCQDCDATQ
;
A
#
# COMPACT_ATOMS: atom_id res chain seq x y z
N MET A 1 -7.99 -8.47 16.67
CA MET A 1 -7.29 -8.74 15.40
C MET A 1 -5.94 -8.06 15.46
N THR A 2 -4.84 -8.81 15.55
CA THR A 2 -3.48 -8.24 15.70
C THR A 2 -2.95 -7.67 14.37
N TYR A 3 -3.45 -8.16 13.24
CA TYR A 3 -3.11 -7.70 11.89
C TYR A 3 -4.37 -7.72 11.01
N CYS A 4 -4.63 -6.64 10.27
CA CYS A 4 -5.73 -6.57 9.32
C CYS A 4 -5.22 -6.83 7.91
N GLU A 5 -5.66 -7.91 7.26
CA GLU A 5 -5.21 -8.23 5.89
C GLU A 5 -5.84 -7.30 4.84
N ARG A 6 -6.96 -6.66 5.16
CA ARG A 6 -7.62 -5.70 4.25
C ARG A 6 -6.87 -4.37 4.18
N HIS A 7 -6.51 -3.81 5.33
CA HIS A 7 -5.82 -2.52 5.45
C HIS A 7 -4.31 -2.66 5.71
N GLU A 8 -3.84 -3.89 5.82
CA GLU A 8 -2.43 -4.28 5.95
C GLU A 8 -1.66 -3.71 7.13
N ILE A 9 -2.38 -3.22 8.14
CA ILE A 9 -1.84 -2.57 9.32
C ILE A 9 -2.08 -3.43 10.57
N SER A 10 -1.13 -3.41 11.49
CA SER A 10 -1.30 -3.98 12.84
C SER A 10 -2.23 -3.09 13.66
N TYR A 11 -3.16 -3.69 14.42
CA TYR A 11 -4.15 -2.96 15.24
C TYR A 11 -5.04 -1.99 14.45
N CYS A 12 -5.57 -2.43 13.31
CA CYS A 12 -6.53 -1.63 12.53
C CYS A 12 -7.78 -1.30 13.36
N ALA A 13 -8.01 0.00 13.62
CA ALA A 13 -9.14 0.50 14.40
C ALA A 13 -10.49 0.40 13.66
N ASP A 14 -10.47 0.32 12.33
CA ASP A 14 -11.66 0.22 11.47
C ASP A 14 -12.23 -1.22 11.32
N CYS A 15 -11.48 -2.24 11.77
CA CYS A 15 -11.90 -3.64 11.66
C CYS A 15 -12.18 -4.26 13.04
N GLU A 16 -13.41 -4.73 13.27
CA GLU A 16 -13.69 -5.58 14.42
C GLU A 16 -12.94 -6.92 14.31
N PRO A 17 -12.58 -7.57 15.44
CA PRO A 17 -11.99 -8.91 15.44
C PRO A 17 -12.85 -10.00 14.79
N ASP A 18 -14.14 -9.74 14.54
CA ASP A 18 -15.10 -10.65 13.89
C ASP A 18 -15.29 -10.36 12.38
N GLY A 19 -14.47 -9.48 11.78
CA GLY A 19 -14.55 -9.17 10.34
C GLY A 19 -15.72 -8.28 9.92
N ARG A 20 -16.50 -7.75 10.87
CA ARG A 20 -17.53 -6.74 10.63
C ARG A 20 -16.92 -5.34 10.60
N LEU A 21 -17.45 -4.48 9.73
CA LEU A 21 -17.15 -3.05 9.75
C LEU A 21 -17.68 -2.47 11.08
N ARG A 22 -16.83 -1.73 11.82
CA ARG A 22 -17.36 -0.82 12.84
C ARG A 22 -18.20 0.25 12.13
N ARG A 23 -19.27 0.72 12.79
CA ARG A 23 -20.08 1.83 12.26
C ARG A 23 -19.15 2.96 11.87
N ALA A 24 -19.35 3.48 10.66
CA ALA A 24 -18.62 4.60 10.08
C ALA A 24 -18.55 5.75 11.09
N GLY A 25 -17.38 5.95 11.69
CA GLY A 25 -17.26 6.93 12.75
C GLY A 25 -15.91 6.94 13.44
N GLU A 26 -14.81 6.73 12.71
CA GLU A 26 -13.55 7.45 12.87
C GLU A 26 -12.57 6.87 11.84
N ARG A 27 -12.55 7.44 10.62
CA ARG A 27 -11.47 7.16 9.68
C ARG A 27 -10.19 7.60 10.39
N HIS A 28 -9.24 6.69 10.63
CA HIS A 28 -7.86 7.11 10.90
C HIS A 28 -7.33 7.77 9.62
N SER A 29 -7.70 9.03 9.46
CA SER A 29 -7.14 9.94 8.49
C SER A 29 -5.78 10.28 9.06
N GLY A 30 -4.79 9.40 8.83
CA GLY A 30 -3.40 9.84 8.90
C GLY A 30 -3.32 11.10 8.05
N ALA A 31 -2.81 12.20 8.62
CA ALA A 31 -2.68 13.46 7.89
C ALA A 31 -2.05 13.16 6.51
N PRO A 32 -2.56 13.74 5.41
CA PRO A 32 -2.01 13.46 4.09
C PRO A 32 -0.51 13.76 4.15
N GLY A 33 0.29 12.70 4.12
CA GLY A 33 1.74 12.81 4.12
C GLY A 33 2.21 13.70 2.97
N ASP A 34 3.39 14.30 3.09
CA ASP A 34 3.94 15.08 1.99
C ASP A 34 4.49 14.16 0.90
N TRP A 35 3.57 13.73 0.03
CA TRP A 35 3.88 12.87 -1.11
C TRP A 35 4.58 13.61 -2.25
N SER A 36 4.75 14.93 -2.16
CA SER A 36 5.34 15.76 -3.22
C SER A 36 6.77 15.37 -3.56
N ARG A 37 7.49 14.73 -2.63
CA ARG A 37 8.86 14.21 -2.83
C ARG A 37 8.93 12.89 -3.60
N TRP A 38 7.80 12.23 -3.82
CA TRP A 38 7.75 10.94 -4.52
C TRP A 38 7.50 11.16 -6.02
N PRO A 39 8.31 10.57 -6.91
CA PRO A 39 8.08 10.66 -8.35
C PRO A 39 6.67 10.18 -8.72
N ALA A 40 6.03 10.91 -9.64
CA ALA A 40 4.75 10.52 -10.19
C ALA A 40 4.87 9.15 -10.87
N GLY A 41 3.94 8.25 -10.56
CA GLY A 41 3.98 6.88 -11.06
C GLY A 41 4.76 5.90 -10.19
N THR A 42 5.38 6.34 -9.08
CA THR A 42 5.99 5.42 -8.12
C THR A 42 4.99 4.35 -7.67
N ILE A 43 5.41 3.09 -7.59
CA ILE A 43 4.62 2.00 -7.00
C ILE A 43 5.32 1.54 -5.73
N ILE A 44 4.62 1.65 -4.60
CA ILE A 44 5.10 1.25 -3.27
C ILE A 44 4.66 -0.20 -3.01
N VAL A 45 5.59 -1.05 -2.58
CA VAL A 45 5.39 -2.46 -2.29
C VAL A 45 5.49 -2.68 -0.79
N HIS A 46 4.41 -3.15 -0.18
CA HIS A 46 4.37 -3.48 1.25
C HIS A 46 4.73 -4.95 1.50
N ARG A 47 5.25 -5.25 2.70
CA ARG A 47 5.61 -6.63 3.15
C ARG A 47 4.48 -7.65 3.04
N SER A 48 3.22 -7.22 3.00
CA SER A 48 2.05 -8.06 2.77
C SER A 48 1.91 -8.56 1.33
N ARG A 49 2.77 -8.09 0.41
CA ARG A 49 2.70 -8.32 -1.04
C ARG A 49 1.58 -7.55 -1.76
N LYS A 50 1.21 -6.37 -1.26
CA LYS A 50 0.30 -5.45 -1.95
C LYS A 50 1.03 -4.18 -2.41
N ALA A 51 0.59 -3.68 -3.54
CA ALA A 51 1.06 -2.44 -4.14
C ALA A 51 0.13 -1.28 -3.80
N HIS A 52 0.72 -0.12 -3.54
CA HIS A 52 0.06 1.15 -3.26
C HIS A 52 0.66 2.25 -4.14
N LEU A 53 -0.08 3.34 -4.30
CA LEU A 53 0.40 4.56 -4.95
C LEU A 53 0.69 5.64 -3.90
N PRO A 54 1.62 6.58 -4.15
CA PRO A 54 1.77 7.79 -3.35
C PRO A 54 0.42 8.50 -3.18
N GLY A 55 0.10 8.93 -1.96
CA GLY A 55 -1.20 9.52 -1.61
C GLY A 55 -2.24 8.52 -1.08
N CYS A 56 -1.91 7.22 -1.06
CA CYS A 56 -2.78 6.20 -0.49
C CYS A 56 -3.09 6.51 0.98
N GLN A 57 -4.38 6.58 1.33
CA GLN A 57 -4.84 6.86 2.70
C GLN A 57 -4.48 5.76 3.71
N HIS A 58 -4.04 4.59 3.22
CA HIS A 58 -3.53 3.51 4.07
C HIS A 58 -2.06 3.67 4.46
N LEU A 59 -1.35 4.59 3.81
CA LEU A 59 0.08 4.80 4.02
C LEU A 59 0.34 6.20 4.59
N ASN A 60 1.43 6.31 5.34
CA ASN A 60 2.04 7.57 5.71
C ASN A 60 3.39 7.66 5.00
N ASP A 61 3.68 8.78 4.32
CA ASP A 61 4.89 8.95 3.52
C ASP A 61 6.18 8.83 4.38
N GLN A 62 6.10 9.24 5.65
CA GLN A 62 7.21 9.15 6.61
C GLN A 62 7.52 7.70 7.01
N ASP A 63 6.55 6.78 6.85
CA ASP A 63 6.68 5.38 7.22
C ASP A 63 7.09 4.49 6.05
N VAL A 64 7.09 5.01 4.81
CA VAL A 64 7.55 4.28 3.63
C VAL A 64 9.08 4.18 3.65
N ARG A 65 9.58 3.15 4.33
CA ARG A 65 11.00 2.82 4.48
C ARG A 65 11.21 1.32 4.65
N GLU A 66 12.45 0.87 4.43
CA GLU A 66 12.85 -0.50 4.75
C GLU A 66 12.76 -0.77 6.27
N PRO A 67 12.59 -2.04 6.70
CA PRO A 67 12.41 -3.25 5.88
C PRO A 67 10.94 -3.49 5.49
N VAL A 68 10.02 -2.62 5.90
CA VAL A 68 8.57 -2.85 5.74
C VAL A 68 8.11 -2.58 4.31
N TYR A 69 8.77 -1.63 3.64
CA TYR A 69 8.43 -1.20 2.29
C TYR A 69 9.63 -1.30 1.34
N GLY A 70 9.32 -1.58 0.08
CA GLY A 70 10.17 -1.32 -1.08
C GLY A 70 9.36 -0.54 -2.12
N TRP A 71 9.99 -0.07 -3.19
CA TRP A 71 9.29 0.70 -4.22
C TRP A 71 9.95 0.60 -5.59
N VAL A 72 9.25 1.10 -6.60
CA VAL A 72 9.71 1.28 -7.98
C VAL A 72 9.35 2.69 -8.42
N THR A 73 10.33 3.57 -8.57
CA THR A 73 10.14 4.99 -8.93
C THR A 73 9.84 5.23 -10.41
N ASP A 74 10.36 4.38 -11.30
CA ASP A 74 10.13 4.45 -12.76
C ASP A 74 9.59 3.09 -13.30
N PRO A 75 8.33 2.74 -13.00
CA PRO A 75 7.78 1.49 -13.46
C PRO A 75 7.37 1.58 -14.94
N PRO A 76 7.52 0.48 -15.72
CA PRO A 76 7.14 0.49 -17.13
C PRO A 76 5.65 0.78 -17.30
N ALA A 77 5.28 1.44 -18.40
CA ALA A 77 3.89 1.79 -18.69
C ALA A 77 2.93 0.60 -18.48
N GLY A 78 1.84 0.83 -17.73
CA GLY A 78 0.86 -0.20 -17.38
C GLY A 78 1.32 -1.21 -16.32
N ALA A 79 2.49 -1.04 -15.67
CA ALA A 79 2.98 -1.93 -14.62
C ALA A 79 1.95 -2.14 -13.52
N TRP A 80 1.34 -1.05 -13.03
CA TRP A 80 0.26 -1.11 -12.04
C TRP A 80 -0.82 -2.13 -12.43
N ARG A 81 -1.38 -2.02 -13.64
CA ARG A 81 -2.48 -2.89 -14.12
C ARG A 81 -2.08 -4.35 -14.29
N ARG A 82 -0.79 -4.65 -14.45
CA ARG A 82 -0.26 -6.02 -14.61
C ARG A 82 -0.05 -6.74 -13.28
N ILE A 83 -0.03 -6.02 -12.15
CA ILE A 83 0.21 -6.58 -10.83
C ILE A 83 -0.84 -7.64 -10.53
N SER A 84 -0.37 -8.88 -10.41
CA SER A 84 -1.18 -10.06 -10.16
C SER A 84 -0.30 -11.19 -9.59
N PRO A 85 -0.88 -12.28 -9.06
CA PRO A 85 -0.10 -13.44 -8.65
C PRO A 85 0.75 -14.06 -9.78
N ALA A 86 0.29 -13.96 -11.03
CA ALA A 86 1.00 -14.44 -12.21
C ALA A 86 2.05 -13.45 -12.75
N GLY A 87 1.93 -12.17 -12.39
CA GLY A 87 2.84 -11.10 -12.77
C GLY A 87 3.17 -10.21 -11.58
N PRO A 88 3.96 -10.70 -10.60
CA PRO A 88 4.33 -9.91 -9.44
C PRO A 88 5.24 -8.73 -9.84
N LEU A 89 5.07 -7.60 -9.17
CA LEU A 89 5.98 -6.46 -9.28
C LEU A 89 7.00 -6.52 -8.14
N ARG A 90 8.27 -6.70 -8.47
CA ARG A 90 9.36 -6.68 -7.50
C ARG A 90 9.82 -5.24 -7.22
N ALA A 91 10.06 -4.93 -5.95
CA ALA A 91 10.68 -3.66 -5.57
C ALA A 91 12.13 -3.59 -6.07
N VAL A 92 12.55 -2.42 -6.55
CA VAL A 92 13.93 -2.18 -7.00
C VAL A 92 14.70 -1.28 -6.04
N GLU A 93 13.98 -0.56 -5.18
CA GLU A 93 14.52 0.29 -4.12
C GLU A 93 13.87 -0.03 -2.77
N GLY A 94 14.47 0.45 -1.68
CA GLY A 94 14.08 0.10 -0.31
C GLY A 94 14.31 -1.39 -0.04
N ASN A 95 13.32 -2.09 0.52
CA ASN A 95 13.40 -3.54 0.64
C ASN A 95 13.17 -4.24 -0.72
N THR A 96 14.27 -4.47 -1.45
CA THR A 96 14.23 -5.15 -2.76
C THR A 96 13.85 -6.63 -2.67
N GLY A 97 13.78 -7.22 -1.48
CA GLY A 97 13.27 -8.57 -1.27
C GLY A 97 11.75 -8.68 -1.41
N LEU A 98 11.03 -7.57 -1.49
CA LEU A 98 9.57 -7.56 -1.57
C LEU A 98 9.05 -7.66 -3.01
N SER A 99 7.88 -8.28 -3.15
CA SER A 99 7.15 -8.34 -4.41
C SER A 99 5.65 -8.21 -4.16
N ALA A 100 4.99 -7.33 -4.91
CA ALA A 100 3.54 -7.16 -4.88
C ALA A 100 2.86 -8.12 -5.85
N VAL A 101 1.86 -8.85 -5.37
CA VAL A 101 1.00 -9.75 -6.18
C VAL A 101 -0.43 -9.23 -6.32
N SER A 102 -0.77 -8.16 -5.60
CA SER A 102 -2.09 -7.55 -5.64
C SER A 102 -1.99 -6.04 -5.49
N ARG A 103 -3.04 -5.33 -5.89
CA ARG A 103 -3.17 -3.89 -5.77
C ARG A 103 -3.99 -3.50 -4.55
N CYS A 104 -3.73 -2.33 -4.00
CA CYS A 104 -4.66 -1.66 -3.11
C CYS A 104 -5.94 -1.32 -3.85
N GLN A 105 -7.08 -1.73 -3.30
CA GLN A 105 -8.38 -1.56 -3.94
C GLN A 105 -8.75 -0.09 -4.07
N ASP A 106 -8.44 0.71 -3.05
CA ASP A 106 -8.72 2.16 -3.07
C ASP A 106 -7.84 2.88 -4.09
N CYS A 107 -6.55 2.54 -4.16
CA CYS A 107 -5.66 3.07 -5.20
C CYS A 107 -6.13 2.65 -6.60
N ASP A 108 -6.63 1.42 -6.75
CA ASP A 108 -7.08 0.91 -8.05
C ASP A 108 -8.39 1.56 -8.51
N ALA A 109 -9.27 1.95 -7.57
CA ALA A 109 -10.52 2.65 -7.86
C ALA A 109 -10.30 4.12 -8.28
N THR A 110 -9.14 4.71 -7.97
CA THR A 110 -8.80 6.10 -8.29
C THR A 110 -7.95 6.27 -9.56
N GLN A 111 -7.66 5.17 -10.27
CA GLN A 111 -6.83 5.14 -11.47
C GLN A 111 -7.63 5.19 -12.78
#